data_AF-A0A8H3IAH6-F1
#
_entry.id   AF-A0A8H3IAH6-F1
#
_cell.length_a   1.000
_cell.length_b   1.000
_cell.length_c   1.000
_cell.angle_alpha   90.00
_cell.angle_beta   90.00
_cell.angle_gamma   90.00
#
_symmetry.space_group_name_H-M   'P 1'
#
loop_
_entity.id
_entity.type
_entity.pdbx_description
1 polymer ?
#
loop_
_entity_poly.entity_id
_entity_poly.type
_entity_poly.pdbx_seq_one_letter_code
_entity_poly.pdbx_strand_id
1 'polypeptide(L)'
;MHAFRSLLFLSSALYVSIICSIHDTRFQGVTWDDTAWVVKTTNLDQGHYQSRLSIANGYLGINVAAVGPFFEQDVQVNGDNVNGWPLFNLRQTFATIAGFFDSQPTTEGTNFPWLGQYGWDSVISGVPHWGGVVLDCNGPNGVYLYANVDSTTISDFSSSLDAKRGVATWSYTWKPKGIDTTFDIAYTMFAHKLYIGQAIVQMQVTPSTDVMCSIVNILDGTSAVRANFEESGMSEETGGNQIYTAVTPYGLDNVTAYLYSAMDVTPSLDDSSYARVTDSREYIGGNKSSIAQEVHGKLKAKQTTVATKYVGAATSDGFSDPKRLAQLYCTQSQSNGYDASLRTHVGEWATVFKDDSVDVYSSAEDDALPDDELIVESAITAVLNQYYLLQNTISANALANITNDETDASSDANVAPLDSWSMSVCGLASDCYGGQVFWDADIWIQPGLVLSHPQAAKQIAEYRAGRYDQAKANAQTSYQSSKAGKTFGKDTAVFPWTSGRFGNCTATGPCFGMLYLFLNR
;
A
#
# COMPACT_ATOMS: atom_id res chain seq x y z
N MET A 1 10.57 -27.49 80.43
CA MET A 1 9.24 -26.94 80.14
C MET A 1 9.44 -25.76 79.19
N HIS A 2 8.85 -25.86 77.99
CA HIS A 2 8.72 -24.84 76.92
C HIS A 2 9.99 -24.45 76.15
N ALA A 3 9.98 -24.23 74.84
CA ALA A 3 9.13 -24.67 73.72
C ALA A 3 9.85 -24.11 72.47
N PHE A 4 10.13 -24.96 71.48
CA PHE A 4 10.62 -24.56 70.16
C PHE A 4 9.59 -23.66 69.46
N ARG A 5 10.02 -22.53 68.91
CA ARG A 5 9.27 -21.78 67.89
C ARG A 5 10.04 -21.87 66.57
N SER A 6 9.57 -22.75 65.69
CA SER A 6 9.92 -22.75 64.27
C SER A 6 9.04 -21.73 63.55
N LEU A 7 9.65 -20.73 62.90
CA LEU A 7 8.97 -19.87 61.94
C LEU A 7 8.79 -20.64 60.62
N LEU A 8 7.54 -20.87 60.23
CA LEU A 8 7.18 -21.22 58.86
C LEU A 8 7.07 -19.92 58.06
N PHE A 9 7.99 -19.70 57.12
CA PHE A 9 7.81 -18.75 56.02
C PHE A 9 6.88 -19.40 54.99
N LEU A 10 5.65 -18.89 54.86
CA LEU A 10 4.83 -19.13 53.67
C LEU A 10 5.41 -18.30 52.53
N SER A 11 5.97 -18.95 51.52
CA SER A 11 6.24 -18.35 50.22
C SER A 11 4.90 -18.22 49.48
N SER A 12 4.36 -17.01 49.40
CA SER A 12 3.33 -16.67 48.42
C SER A 12 3.98 -16.66 47.03
N ALA A 13 3.78 -17.73 46.26
CA ALA A 13 4.05 -17.72 44.84
C ALA A 13 3.09 -16.73 44.18
N LEU A 14 3.61 -15.61 43.67
CA LEU A 14 2.88 -14.81 42.68
C LEU A 14 2.70 -15.70 41.45
N TYR A 15 1.50 -16.20 41.24
CA TYR A 15 1.04 -16.60 39.93
C TYR A 15 0.96 -15.32 39.09
N VAL A 16 1.98 -15.07 38.29
CA VAL A 16 1.80 -14.23 37.10
C VAL A 16 0.99 -15.09 36.15
N SER A 17 -0.33 -14.86 36.08
CA SER A 17 -1.12 -15.37 34.96
C SER A 17 -0.48 -14.80 33.71
N ILE A 18 0.10 -15.67 32.89
CA ILE A 18 0.48 -15.29 31.52
C ILE A 18 -0.86 -15.09 30.82
N ILE A 19 -1.28 -13.84 30.67
CA ILE A 19 -2.43 -13.49 29.86
C ILE A 19 -2.09 -13.95 28.44
N CYS A 20 -2.87 -14.91 27.91
CA CYS A 20 -2.74 -15.31 26.52
C CYS A 20 -3.27 -14.15 25.67
N SER A 21 -2.39 -13.39 25.01
CA SER A 21 -2.77 -12.30 24.11
C SER A 21 -3.12 -12.79 22.70
N ILE A 22 -2.88 -14.08 22.42
CA ILE A 22 -3.09 -14.69 21.11
C ILE A 22 -4.41 -15.46 21.13
N HIS A 23 -5.29 -15.12 20.20
CA HIS A 23 -6.62 -15.68 20.04
C HIS A 23 -6.78 -16.27 18.65
N ASP A 24 -7.44 -17.41 18.55
CA ASP A 24 -7.91 -17.92 17.26
C ASP A 24 -9.06 -17.04 16.76
N THR A 25 -9.09 -16.80 15.45
CA THR A 25 -10.23 -16.14 14.82
C THR A 25 -11.22 -17.18 14.31
N ARG A 26 -12.41 -16.75 13.87
CA ARG A 26 -13.36 -17.63 13.16
C ARG A 26 -12.78 -18.26 11.87
N PHE A 27 -11.70 -17.71 11.34
CA PHE A 27 -11.03 -18.22 10.16
C PHE A 27 -9.91 -19.17 10.57
N GLN A 28 -10.04 -20.43 10.17
CA GLN A 28 -9.03 -21.46 10.47
C GLN A 28 -7.64 -21.01 10.01
N GLY A 29 -6.63 -21.18 10.85
CA GLY A 29 -5.23 -20.81 10.52
C GLY A 29 -4.96 -19.31 10.57
N VAL A 30 -5.90 -18.52 11.09
CA VAL A 30 -5.74 -17.08 11.32
C VAL A 30 -5.86 -16.78 12.81
N THR A 31 -4.89 -16.04 13.33
CA THR A 31 -4.76 -15.67 14.76
C THR A 31 -4.66 -14.15 14.92
N TRP A 32 -5.09 -13.68 16.08
CA TRP A 32 -5.05 -12.28 16.51
C TRP A 32 -4.20 -12.15 17.78
N ASP A 33 -3.18 -11.29 17.76
CA ASP A 33 -2.46 -10.84 18.96
C ASP A 33 -3.02 -9.50 19.43
N ASP A 34 -3.80 -9.52 20.50
CA ASP A 34 -4.53 -8.36 21.03
C ASP A 34 -3.62 -7.29 21.62
N THR A 35 -2.47 -7.69 22.18
CA THR A 35 -1.52 -6.73 22.75
C THR A 35 -0.66 -6.06 21.67
N ALA A 36 -0.26 -6.83 20.66
CA ALA A 36 0.58 -6.34 19.58
C ALA A 36 -0.21 -5.75 18.41
N TRP A 37 -1.52 -6.00 18.34
CA TRP A 37 -2.40 -5.70 17.20
C TRP A 37 -1.92 -6.33 15.90
N VAL A 38 -1.64 -7.64 15.96
CA VAL A 38 -1.13 -8.41 14.83
C VAL A 38 -2.18 -9.42 14.39
N VAL A 39 -2.60 -9.33 13.13
CA VAL A 39 -3.32 -10.42 12.47
C VAL A 39 -2.32 -11.27 11.69
N LYS A 40 -2.33 -12.57 11.94
CA LYS A 40 -1.38 -13.53 11.35
C LYS A 40 -2.14 -14.70 10.73
N THR A 41 -1.77 -15.06 9.51
CA THR A 41 -2.26 -16.28 8.83
C THR A 41 -1.13 -17.27 8.61
N THR A 42 -1.45 -18.55 8.62
CA THR A 42 -0.59 -19.66 8.17
C THR A 42 -1.11 -20.30 6.88
N ASN A 43 -2.17 -19.75 6.29
CA ASN A 43 -2.73 -20.23 5.03
C ASN A 43 -2.10 -19.49 3.85
N LEU A 44 -1.42 -20.23 2.97
CA LEU A 44 -0.95 -19.70 1.71
C LEU A 44 -2.04 -19.86 0.65
N ASP A 45 -2.60 -18.74 0.19
CA ASP A 45 -3.67 -18.70 -0.79
C ASP A 45 -3.36 -17.68 -1.90
N GLN A 46 -2.61 -18.15 -2.90
CA GLN A 46 -2.10 -17.33 -4.01
C GLN A 46 -3.19 -17.09 -5.08
N GLY A 47 -3.11 -15.94 -5.75
CA GLY A 47 -3.99 -15.58 -6.85
C GLY A 47 -5.40 -15.19 -6.42
N HIS A 48 -5.63 -14.89 -5.14
CA HIS A 48 -6.94 -14.49 -4.63
C HIS A 48 -6.82 -13.18 -3.87
N TYR A 49 -7.56 -12.15 -4.31
CA TYR A 49 -7.49 -10.82 -3.72
C TYR A 49 -7.79 -10.76 -2.23
N GLN A 50 -8.60 -11.69 -1.71
CA GLN A 50 -8.95 -11.78 -0.28
C GLN A 50 -7.74 -12.07 0.61
N SER A 51 -6.70 -12.66 0.04
CA SER A 51 -5.49 -13.11 0.73
C SER A 51 -4.32 -12.13 0.57
N ARG A 52 -4.54 -10.99 -0.10
CA ARG A 52 -3.53 -9.96 -0.33
C ARG A 52 -3.39 -9.04 0.87
N LEU A 53 -2.15 -8.69 1.21
CA LEU A 53 -1.86 -7.60 2.14
C LEU A 53 -1.86 -6.28 1.38
N SER A 54 -2.40 -5.24 2.03
CA SER A 54 -2.46 -3.87 1.51
C SER A 54 -1.74 -2.92 2.45
N ILE A 55 -0.86 -2.09 1.91
CA ILE A 55 -0.06 -1.10 2.65
C ILE A 55 -0.19 0.25 1.96
N ALA A 56 -0.44 1.30 2.74
CA ALA A 56 -0.46 2.68 2.28
C ALA A 56 0.04 3.65 3.37
N ASN A 57 0.33 4.90 2.98
CA ASN A 57 0.69 5.96 3.92
C ASN A 57 -0.04 7.29 3.65
N GLY A 58 -1.13 7.25 2.88
CA GLY A 58 -1.90 8.41 2.44
C GLY A 58 -1.39 9.04 1.15
N TYR A 59 -0.20 8.64 0.69
CA TYR A 59 0.37 9.10 -0.57
C TYR A 59 0.73 7.93 -1.48
N LEU A 60 1.57 7.01 -1.02
CA LEU A 60 1.82 5.73 -1.67
C LEU A 60 0.80 4.70 -1.19
N GLY A 61 0.38 3.84 -2.12
CA GLY A 61 -0.39 2.65 -1.79
C GLY A 61 -0.01 1.49 -2.69
N ILE A 62 -0.15 0.28 -2.14
CA ILE A 62 0.12 -0.98 -2.81
C ILE A 62 -0.65 -2.12 -2.14
N ASN A 63 -1.05 -3.12 -2.93
CA ASN A 63 -1.27 -4.47 -2.41
C ASN A 63 -0.34 -5.48 -3.09
N VAL A 64 -0.13 -6.61 -2.44
CA VAL A 64 0.90 -7.57 -2.83
C VAL A 64 0.41 -9.01 -2.76
N ALA A 65 1.12 -9.91 -3.43
CA ALA A 65 0.84 -11.34 -3.46
C ALA A 65 0.76 -11.96 -2.05
N ALA A 66 0.04 -13.08 -1.92
CA ALA A 66 -0.04 -13.80 -0.65
C ALA A 66 1.34 -14.30 -0.16
N VAL A 67 2.21 -14.70 -1.11
CA VAL A 67 3.52 -15.30 -0.81
C VAL A 67 4.64 -14.27 -0.55
N GLY A 68 4.40 -12.97 -0.75
CA GLY A 68 5.45 -11.96 -0.56
C GLY A 68 5.14 -10.62 -1.23
N PRO A 69 6.12 -9.70 -1.28
CA PRO A 69 5.92 -8.33 -1.76
C PRO A 69 5.86 -8.22 -3.30
N PHE A 70 5.32 -9.24 -3.97
CA PHE A 70 5.33 -9.39 -5.42
C PHE A 70 4.05 -8.86 -6.06
N PHE A 71 4.14 -8.58 -7.38
CA PHE A 71 2.96 -8.40 -8.21
C PHE A 71 2.30 -9.76 -8.49
N GLU A 72 0.97 -9.79 -8.47
CA GLU A 72 0.16 -10.99 -8.69
C GLU A 72 -1.15 -10.63 -9.42
N GLN A 73 -1.64 -11.55 -10.25
CA GLN A 73 -2.96 -11.46 -10.87
C GLN A 73 -3.91 -12.48 -10.25
N ASP A 74 -5.20 -12.16 -10.19
CA ASP A 74 -6.19 -13.12 -9.71
C ASP A 74 -6.30 -14.31 -10.69
N VAL A 75 -6.34 -15.51 -10.11
CA VAL A 75 -6.80 -16.70 -10.82
C VAL A 75 -8.32 -16.73 -10.85
N GLN A 76 -8.89 -17.34 -11.88
CA GLN A 76 -10.33 -17.39 -12.05
C GLN A 76 -11.00 -18.30 -11.01
N VAL A 77 -11.94 -17.75 -10.26
CA VAL A 77 -12.78 -18.50 -9.30
C VAL A 77 -14.23 -18.38 -9.71
N ASN A 78 -14.91 -19.51 -9.91
CA ASN A 78 -16.32 -19.55 -10.34
C ASN A 78 -16.64 -18.69 -11.58
N GLY A 79 -15.67 -18.55 -12.48
CA GLY A 79 -15.83 -17.76 -13.70
C GLY A 79 -15.45 -16.28 -13.57
N ASP A 80 -15.12 -15.79 -12.37
CA ASP A 80 -14.78 -14.38 -12.11
C ASP A 80 -13.32 -14.20 -11.67
N ASN A 81 -12.68 -13.18 -12.23
CA ASN A 81 -11.40 -12.62 -11.80
C ASN A 81 -11.28 -11.15 -12.20
N VAL A 82 -12.41 -10.46 -12.45
CA VAL A 82 -12.39 -9.05 -12.85
C VAL A 82 -12.82 -8.16 -11.70
N ASN A 83 -12.39 -6.90 -11.76
CA ASN A 83 -12.92 -5.86 -10.91
C ASN A 83 -14.38 -5.55 -11.26
N GLY A 84 -15.07 -4.93 -10.31
CA GLY A 84 -16.41 -4.41 -10.55
C GLY A 84 -16.43 -3.18 -11.46
N TRP A 85 -17.62 -2.58 -11.52
CA TRP A 85 -17.83 -1.27 -12.14
C TRP A 85 -16.84 -0.23 -11.59
N PRO A 86 -16.35 0.74 -12.39
CA PRO A 86 -16.62 0.95 -13.82
C PRO A 86 -15.58 0.29 -14.74
N LEU A 87 -14.59 -0.41 -14.20
CA LEU A 87 -13.41 -0.79 -14.96
C LEU A 87 -13.49 -2.17 -15.61
N PHE A 88 -14.09 -3.17 -14.93
CA PHE A 88 -14.17 -4.56 -15.42
C PHE A 88 -12.85 -5.18 -15.90
N ASN A 89 -11.72 -4.61 -15.49
CA ASN A 89 -10.38 -5.10 -15.80
C ASN A 89 -10.04 -6.33 -14.95
N LEU A 90 -9.04 -7.10 -15.41
CA LEU A 90 -8.46 -8.18 -14.63
C LEU A 90 -8.06 -7.68 -13.24
N ARG A 91 -8.54 -8.37 -12.20
CA ARG A 91 -8.18 -8.10 -10.82
C ARG A 91 -6.73 -8.51 -10.61
N GLN A 92 -5.93 -7.58 -10.10
CA GLN A 92 -4.51 -7.77 -9.91
C GLN A 92 -4.03 -6.92 -8.73
N THR A 93 -2.80 -7.18 -8.29
CA THR A 93 -2.13 -6.25 -7.40
C THR A 93 -1.94 -4.91 -8.09
N PHE A 94 -2.03 -3.82 -7.33
CA PHE A 94 -2.11 -2.46 -7.79
C PHE A 94 -1.28 -1.58 -6.86
N ALA A 95 -0.41 -0.77 -7.44
CA ALA A 95 0.32 0.30 -6.77
C ALA A 95 -0.08 1.64 -7.39
N THR A 96 -0.21 2.68 -6.57
CA THR A 96 -0.55 4.03 -7.03
C THR A 96 0.05 5.11 -6.13
N ILE A 97 -0.13 6.35 -6.56
CA ILE A 97 0.11 7.57 -5.80
C ILE A 97 -1.23 8.31 -5.67
N ALA A 98 -1.55 8.84 -4.50
CA ALA A 98 -2.77 9.62 -4.26
C ALA A 98 -2.89 10.75 -5.30
N GLY A 99 -4.06 10.83 -5.94
CA GLY A 99 -4.33 11.85 -6.96
C GLY A 99 -3.88 11.51 -8.39
N PHE A 100 -3.15 10.40 -8.59
CA PHE A 100 -2.66 9.98 -9.90
C PHE A 100 -3.76 9.36 -10.76
N PHE A 101 -4.76 10.16 -11.10
CA PHE A 101 -5.89 9.81 -11.95
C PHE A 101 -5.59 10.07 -13.42
N ASP A 102 -6.17 9.27 -14.32
CA ASP A 102 -6.21 9.56 -15.76
C ASP A 102 -7.29 10.58 -16.14
N SER A 103 -7.36 10.88 -17.44
CA SER A 103 -8.52 11.46 -18.08
C SER A 103 -8.83 10.68 -19.36
N GLN A 104 -10.00 10.05 -19.41
CA GLN A 104 -10.42 9.19 -20.51
C GLN A 104 -11.88 9.45 -20.92
N PRO A 105 -12.20 9.33 -22.22
CA PRO A 105 -13.54 9.62 -22.73
C PRO A 105 -14.62 8.69 -22.18
N THR A 106 -14.27 7.42 -21.93
CA THR A 106 -15.20 6.39 -21.46
C THR A 106 -14.45 5.36 -20.62
N THR A 107 -15.12 4.81 -19.60
CA THR A 107 -14.76 3.58 -18.91
C THR A 107 -15.40 2.36 -19.59
N GLU A 108 -14.97 1.13 -19.29
CA GLU A 108 -15.61 -0.09 -19.82
C GLU A 108 -17.08 -0.18 -19.41
N GLY A 109 -17.38 0.20 -18.16
CA GLY A 109 -18.70 0.26 -17.58
C GLY A 109 -19.21 1.67 -17.40
N THR A 110 -20.41 1.97 -17.91
CA THR A 110 -21.15 3.17 -17.53
C THR A 110 -22.65 2.90 -17.45
N ASN A 111 -23.29 3.51 -16.46
CA ASN A 111 -24.75 3.51 -16.33
C ASN A 111 -25.41 4.59 -17.22
N PHE A 112 -24.62 5.50 -17.78
CA PHE A 112 -25.08 6.70 -18.49
C PHE A 112 -24.28 6.97 -19.79
N PRO A 113 -24.31 6.06 -20.79
CA PRO A 113 -23.46 6.18 -21.98
C PRO A 113 -23.56 7.53 -22.72
N TRP A 114 -24.73 8.17 -22.68
CA TRP A 114 -24.94 9.47 -23.34
C TRP A 114 -24.18 10.63 -22.70
N LEU A 115 -23.67 10.49 -21.46
CA LEU A 115 -22.93 11.56 -20.80
C LEU A 115 -21.52 11.75 -21.34
N GLY A 116 -20.95 10.74 -22.03
CA GLY A 116 -19.62 10.86 -22.64
C GLY A 116 -19.53 11.97 -23.69
N GLN A 117 -20.66 12.46 -24.21
CA GLN A 117 -20.68 13.62 -25.13
C GLN A 117 -20.42 14.97 -24.43
N TYR A 118 -20.52 15.01 -23.09
CA TYR A 118 -20.38 16.25 -22.31
C TYR A 118 -19.03 16.39 -21.61
N GLY A 119 -18.19 15.35 -21.66
CA GLY A 119 -16.83 15.39 -21.13
C GLY A 119 -16.32 14.00 -20.77
N TRP A 120 -15.09 13.99 -20.27
CA TRP A 120 -14.33 12.80 -19.93
C TRP A 120 -14.34 12.55 -18.43
N ASP A 121 -14.08 11.33 -18.04
CA ASP A 121 -13.93 10.95 -16.65
C ASP A 121 -12.49 10.65 -16.29
N SER A 122 -12.28 10.48 -14.99
CA SER A 122 -11.00 10.20 -14.38
C SER A 122 -11.15 9.02 -13.44
N VAL A 123 -10.28 8.03 -13.61
CA VAL A 123 -10.11 6.87 -12.72
C VAL A 123 -8.65 6.79 -12.28
N ILE A 124 -8.40 6.23 -11.10
CA ILE A 124 -7.05 6.15 -10.56
C ILE A 124 -6.18 5.31 -11.50
N SER A 125 -5.00 5.82 -11.85
CA SER A 125 -3.99 5.11 -12.64
C SER A 125 -3.00 4.42 -11.73
N GLY A 126 -2.41 3.35 -12.26
CA GLY A 126 -1.36 2.63 -11.56
C GLY A 126 0.02 3.23 -11.84
N VAL A 127 0.93 2.99 -10.92
CA VAL A 127 2.38 3.13 -11.13
C VAL A 127 3.04 1.75 -11.13
N PRO A 128 4.29 1.61 -11.58
CA PRO A 128 5.03 0.36 -11.46
C PRO A 128 5.03 -0.17 -10.03
N HIS A 129 4.78 -1.47 -9.87
CA HIS A 129 4.72 -2.14 -8.57
C HIS A 129 6.11 -2.10 -7.94
N TRP A 130 6.20 -1.47 -6.78
CA TRP A 130 7.48 -1.14 -6.16
C TRP A 130 7.93 -2.15 -5.11
N GLY A 131 7.16 -3.20 -4.83
CA GLY A 131 7.46 -4.16 -3.77
C GLY A 131 8.54 -5.20 -4.12
N GLY A 132 8.70 -5.55 -5.40
CA GLY A 132 9.43 -6.76 -5.80
C GLY A 132 10.91 -6.80 -5.38
N VAL A 133 11.27 -7.83 -4.61
CA VAL A 133 12.64 -8.31 -4.34
C VAL A 133 12.67 -9.82 -4.54
N VAL A 134 13.29 -10.31 -5.61
CA VAL A 134 13.23 -11.70 -6.07
C VAL A 134 14.55 -12.41 -5.79
N LEU A 135 14.44 -13.65 -5.29
CA LEU A 135 15.56 -14.60 -5.27
C LEU A 135 15.53 -15.42 -6.56
N ASP A 136 16.59 -15.32 -7.35
CA ASP A 136 16.74 -16.02 -8.63
C ASP A 136 18.00 -16.89 -8.60
N CYS A 137 17.82 -18.20 -8.52
CA CYS A 137 18.91 -19.17 -8.50
C CYS A 137 19.00 -19.85 -9.87
N ASN A 138 19.49 -19.10 -10.87
CA ASN A 138 20.05 -19.56 -12.15
C ASN A 138 19.21 -19.30 -13.43
N GLY A 139 18.76 -18.05 -13.63
CA GLY A 139 18.67 -17.42 -14.96
C GLY A 139 17.44 -17.82 -15.82
N PRO A 140 17.50 -17.75 -17.16
CA PRO A 140 16.30 -17.65 -18.03
C PRO A 140 15.40 -18.91 -18.12
N ASN A 141 15.81 -20.04 -17.53
CA ASN A 141 14.96 -21.24 -17.28
C ASN A 141 14.82 -21.53 -15.77
N GLY A 142 15.12 -20.52 -14.95
CA GLY A 142 15.68 -20.66 -13.63
C GLY A 142 14.67 -20.92 -12.54
N VAL A 143 15.21 -21.34 -11.42
CA VAL A 143 14.50 -21.51 -10.16
C VAL A 143 14.44 -20.14 -9.49
N TYR A 144 13.27 -19.52 -9.48
CA TYR A 144 13.07 -18.21 -8.85
C TYR A 144 11.86 -18.21 -7.92
N LEU A 145 11.88 -17.32 -6.94
CA LEU A 145 10.80 -17.11 -5.98
C LEU A 145 10.00 -15.86 -6.35
N TYR A 146 8.80 -16.06 -6.87
CA TYR A 146 7.86 -15.00 -7.25
C TYR A 146 6.42 -15.39 -6.91
N ALA A 147 5.45 -14.53 -7.25
CA ALA A 147 4.04 -14.75 -6.94
C ALA A 147 3.44 -16.04 -7.53
N ASN A 148 4.00 -16.55 -8.63
CA ASN A 148 3.59 -17.79 -9.30
C ASN A 148 4.29 -19.05 -8.76
N VAL A 149 5.02 -18.97 -7.64
CA VAL A 149 5.72 -20.13 -7.05
C VAL A 149 4.73 -21.27 -6.77
N ASP A 150 5.15 -22.50 -7.05
CA ASP A 150 4.38 -23.70 -6.73
C ASP A 150 4.23 -23.84 -5.22
N SER A 151 3.01 -23.70 -4.71
CA SER A 151 2.72 -23.72 -3.27
C SER A 151 3.14 -25.02 -2.58
N THR A 152 3.27 -26.13 -3.31
CA THR A 152 3.77 -27.41 -2.77
C THR A 152 5.27 -27.39 -2.43
N THR A 153 5.99 -26.36 -2.89
CA THR A 153 7.40 -26.13 -2.59
C THR A 153 7.62 -25.21 -1.38
N ILE A 154 6.54 -24.71 -0.78
CA ILE A 154 6.56 -23.84 0.40
C ILE A 154 6.11 -24.64 1.62
N SER A 155 6.86 -24.53 2.72
CA SER A 155 6.46 -25.05 4.04
C SER A 155 6.58 -23.98 5.11
N ASP A 156 5.97 -24.25 6.27
CA ASP A 156 6.08 -23.40 7.46
C ASP A 156 5.68 -21.94 7.20
N PHE A 157 4.68 -21.76 6.32
CA PHE A 157 4.24 -20.47 5.87
C PHE A 157 3.55 -19.67 6.96
N SER A 158 3.90 -18.40 7.02
CA SER A 158 3.10 -17.39 7.69
C SER A 158 3.26 -16.02 7.05
N SER A 159 2.18 -15.25 7.03
CA SER A 159 2.21 -13.81 6.81
C SER A 159 1.42 -13.09 7.91
N SER A 160 1.78 -11.83 8.16
CA SER A 160 1.09 -11.02 9.16
C SER A 160 1.09 -9.54 8.84
N LEU A 161 0.11 -8.84 9.41
CA LEU A 161 0.02 -7.39 9.44
C LEU A 161 0.06 -6.94 10.89
N ASP A 162 1.13 -6.21 11.25
CA ASP A 162 1.25 -5.48 12.50
C ASP A 162 0.61 -4.10 12.29
N ALA A 163 -0.65 -3.95 12.70
CA ALA A 163 -1.43 -2.73 12.48
C ALA A 163 -0.94 -1.56 13.35
N LYS A 164 -0.36 -1.87 14.53
CA LYS A 164 0.19 -0.86 15.44
C LYS A 164 1.45 -0.21 14.87
N ARG A 165 2.22 -0.98 14.11
CA ARG A 165 3.47 -0.53 13.47
C ARG A 165 3.31 -0.19 12.00
N GLY A 166 2.23 -0.63 11.35
CA GLY A 166 2.00 -0.51 9.90
C GLY A 166 2.98 -1.32 9.05
N VAL A 167 3.30 -2.53 9.51
CA VAL A 167 4.32 -3.39 8.89
C VAL A 167 3.70 -4.73 8.45
N ALA A 168 3.96 -5.10 7.21
CA ALA A 168 3.64 -6.43 6.68
C ALA A 168 4.87 -7.34 6.75
N THR A 169 4.66 -8.62 7.09
CA THR A 169 5.74 -9.62 7.13
C THR A 169 5.32 -10.96 6.53
N TRP A 170 6.31 -11.69 6.04
CA TRP A 170 6.19 -13.06 5.56
C TRP A 170 7.36 -13.88 6.10
N SER A 171 7.13 -15.16 6.38
CA SER A 171 8.16 -16.12 6.77
C SER A 171 7.78 -17.51 6.27
N TYR A 172 8.69 -18.21 5.63
CA TYR A 172 8.48 -19.58 5.15
C TYR A 172 9.79 -20.25 4.74
N THR A 173 9.76 -21.57 4.60
CA THR A 173 10.84 -22.32 3.95
C THR A 173 10.43 -22.64 2.51
N TRP A 174 11.31 -22.32 1.56
CA TRP A 174 11.14 -22.63 0.14
C TRP A 174 12.11 -23.73 -0.29
N LYS A 175 11.59 -24.84 -0.81
CA LYS A 175 12.36 -25.93 -1.41
C LYS A 175 12.05 -26.02 -2.91
N PRO A 176 12.72 -25.26 -3.76
CA PRO A 176 12.44 -25.28 -5.18
C PRO A 176 12.69 -26.63 -5.83
N LYS A 177 11.96 -26.89 -6.93
CA LYS A 177 12.24 -28.00 -7.83
C LYS A 177 13.47 -27.66 -8.68
N GLY A 178 14.43 -28.59 -8.78
CA GLY A 178 15.59 -28.46 -9.68
C GLY A 178 16.90 -28.03 -9.01
N ILE A 179 16.87 -27.64 -7.73
CA ILE A 179 18.07 -27.38 -6.92
C ILE A 179 17.90 -28.11 -5.58
N ASP A 180 18.96 -28.79 -5.12
CA ASP A 180 18.96 -29.49 -3.83
C ASP A 180 19.37 -28.55 -2.69
N THR A 181 18.62 -27.45 -2.55
CA THR A 181 18.82 -26.41 -1.53
C THR A 181 17.46 -25.95 -1.04
N THR A 182 17.31 -25.81 0.27
CA THR A 182 16.16 -25.11 0.88
C THR A 182 16.58 -23.71 1.28
N PHE A 183 15.63 -22.79 1.28
CA PHE A 183 15.84 -21.40 1.66
C PHE A 183 14.85 -21.03 2.75
N ASP A 184 15.35 -20.59 3.91
CA ASP A 184 14.51 -19.90 4.88
C ASP A 184 14.39 -18.44 4.42
N ILE A 185 13.15 -18.03 4.16
CA ILE A 185 12.81 -16.74 3.58
C ILE A 185 12.01 -15.95 4.61
N ALA A 186 12.39 -14.69 4.81
CA ALA A 186 11.55 -13.72 5.49
C ALA A 186 11.49 -12.41 4.70
N TYR A 187 10.32 -11.80 4.65
CA TYR A 187 10.13 -10.45 4.12
C TYR A 187 9.55 -9.53 5.19
N THR A 188 9.93 -8.26 5.14
CA THR A 188 9.30 -7.17 5.89
C THR A 188 9.11 -5.97 4.97
N MET A 189 7.94 -5.34 5.03
CA MET A 189 7.57 -4.27 4.11
C MET A 189 6.75 -3.19 4.81
N PHE A 190 7.04 -1.92 4.49
CA PHE A 190 6.23 -0.78 4.91
C PHE A 190 6.36 0.41 3.95
N ALA A 191 5.25 1.15 3.78
CA ALA A 191 5.27 2.50 3.20
C ALA A 191 5.50 3.50 4.35
N HIS A 192 6.52 4.35 4.26
CA HIS A 192 6.96 5.14 5.39
C HIS A 192 5.89 6.17 5.80
N LYS A 193 5.46 6.19 7.07
CA LYS A 193 4.31 7.00 7.51
C LYS A 193 4.65 8.49 7.66
N LEU A 194 5.89 8.81 8.09
CA LEU A 194 6.41 10.19 8.15
C LEU A 194 6.92 10.70 6.80
N TYR A 195 7.88 10.00 6.18
CA TYR A 195 8.43 10.33 4.86
C TYR A 195 7.59 9.70 3.74
N ILE A 196 6.48 10.34 3.38
CA ILE A 196 5.43 9.72 2.55
C ILE A 196 5.89 9.25 1.16
N GLY A 197 6.94 9.86 0.59
CA GLY A 197 7.51 9.45 -0.69
C GLY A 197 8.45 8.24 -0.59
N GLN A 198 8.65 7.67 0.60
CA GLN A 198 9.57 6.55 0.84
C GLN A 198 8.82 5.26 1.17
N ALA A 199 9.35 4.14 0.67
CA ALA A 199 8.92 2.80 1.09
C ALA A 199 10.13 1.84 1.16
N ILE A 200 10.01 0.81 2.00
CA ILE A 200 11.11 -0.11 2.29
C ILE A 200 10.62 -1.55 2.19
N VAL A 201 11.43 -2.42 1.59
CA VAL A 201 11.23 -3.88 1.56
C VAL A 201 12.54 -4.54 1.97
N GLN A 202 12.53 -5.36 3.01
CA GLN A 202 13.67 -6.17 3.41
C GLN A 202 13.38 -7.64 3.15
N MET A 203 14.30 -8.31 2.46
CA MET A 203 14.37 -9.76 2.31
C MET A 203 15.49 -10.30 3.19
N GLN A 204 15.22 -11.39 3.90
CA GLN A 204 16.23 -12.22 4.54
C GLN A 204 16.17 -13.61 3.92
N VAL A 205 17.32 -14.15 3.52
CA VAL A 205 17.45 -15.47 2.91
C VAL A 205 18.58 -16.25 3.56
N THR A 206 18.29 -17.47 3.99
CA THR A 206 19.29 -18.40 4.53
C THR A 206 19.24 -19.71 3.76
N PRO A 207 20.24 -20.04 2.93
CA PRO A 207 20.23 -21.30 2.18
C PRO A 207 20.75 -22.47 3.03
N SER A 208 20.27 -23.70 2.79
CA SER A 208 20.77 -24.90 3.47
C SER A 208 22.18 -25.33 3.05
N THR A 209 22.57 -24.95 1.83
CA THR A 209 23.85 -25.27 1.20
C THR A 209 24.38 -24.04 0.47
N ASP A 210 25.67 -24.04 0.15
CA ASP A 210 26.26 -23.01 -0.71
C ASP A 210 25.60 -23.04 -2.09
N VAL A 211 25.17 -21.88 -2.61
CA VAL A 211 24.48 -21.79 -3.89
C VAL A 211 24.73 -20.44 -4.56
N MET A 212 24.81 -20.44 -5.90
CA MET A 212 24.89 -19.22 -6.70
C MET A 212 23.49 -18.73 -7.02
N CYS A 213 23.17 -17.50 -6.62
CA CYS A 213 21.89 -16.86 -6.92
C CYS A 213 22.10 -15.35 -7.15
N SER A 214 21.10 -14.74 -7.77
CA SER A 214 20.91 -13.30 -7.81
C SER A 214 19.82 -12.89 -6.83
N ILE A 215 20.00 -11.75 -6.18
CA ILE A 215 18.90 -11.02 -5.55
C ILE A 215 18.55 -9.86 -6.48
N VAL A 216 17.28 -9.73 -6.85
CA VAL A 216 16.82 -8.83 -7.91
C VAL A 216 15.80 -7.86 -7.35
N ASN A 217 16.08 -6.56 -7.41
CA ASN A 217 15.09 -5.52 -7.08
C ASN A 217 14.40 -5.03 -8.35
N ILE A 218 13.07 -4.98 -8.34
CA ILE A 218 12.24 -4.78 -9.53
C ILE A 218 11.24 -3.65 -9.31
N LEU A 219 11.09 -2.77 -10.30
CA LEU A 219 9.92 -1.93 -10.46
C LEU A 219 9.08 -2.55 -11.59
N ASP A 220 7.99 -3.23 -11.26
CA ASP A 220 7.20 -4.02 -12.22
C ASP A 220 6.13 -3.14 -12.89
N GLY A 221 6.32 -2.82 -14.16
CA GLY A 221 5.46 -1.96 -14.95
C GLY A 221 4.06 -2.53 -15.21
N THR A 222 3.80 -3.82 -14.95
CA THR A 222 2.48 -4.45 -15.16
C THR A 222 1.39 -3.80 -14.30
N SER A 223 1.77 -3.26 -13.13
CA SER A 223 0.87 -2.48 -12.26
C SER A 223 0.56 -1.07 -12.80
N ALA A 224 1.32 -0.55 -13.78
CA ALA A 224 1.13 0.79 -14.36
C ALA A 224 -0.05 0.85 -15.35
N VAL A 225 -1.21 0.35 -14.93
CA VAL A 225 -2.45 0.38 -15.73
C VAL A 225 -2.94 1.81 -15.91
N ARG A 226 -3.49 2.10 -17.09
CA ARG A 226 -3.99 3.44 -17.45
C ARG A 226 -2.92 4.53 -17.40
N ALA A 227 -1.68 4.15 -17.72
CA ALA A 227 -0.55 5.05 -17.82
C ALA A 227 0.34 4.70 -19.01
N ASN A 228 0.89 5.74 -19.64
CA ASN A 228 1.91 5.65 -20.67
C ASN A 228 3.29 5.56 -20.03
N PHE A 229 4.17 4.78 -20.65
CA PHE A 229 5.59 4.77 -20.32
C PHE A 229 6.27 6.06 -20.79
N GLU A 230 7.07 6.69 -19.93
CA GLU A 230 7.89 7.86 -20.27
C GLU A 230 9.35 7.48 -20.45
N GLU A 231 10.01 7.07 -19.37
CA GLU A 231 11.43 6.72 -19.37
C GLU A 231 11.75 5.72 -18.26
N SER A 232 12.85 4.98 -18.43
CA SER A 232 13.44 4.14 -17.39
C SER A 232 14.93 4.02 -17.62
N GLY A 233 15.69 3.85 -16.53
CA GLY A 233 17.13 3.81 -16.62
C GLY A 233 17.81 3.50 -15.30
N MET A 234 19.15 3.52 -15.35
CA MET A 234 19.98 3.56 -14.15
C MET A 234 20.41 5.01 -13.93
N SER A 235 20.39 5.47 -12.68
CA SER A 235 20.79 6.84 -12.35
C SER A 235 22.29 7.02 -12.52
N GLU A 236 22.70 7.85 -13.49
CA GLU A 236 24.10 8.21 -13.71
C GLU A 236 24.68 8.97 -12.50
N GLU A 237 23.85 9.80 -11.83
CA GLU A 237 24.24 10.58 -10.66
C GLU A 237 24.65 9.73 -9.46
N THR A 238 24.12 8.50 -9.39
CA THR A 238 24.47 7.52 -8.34
C THR A 238 25.47 6.47 -8.84
N GLY A 239 26.10 6.69 -9.99
CA GLY A 239 27.04 5.74 -10.60
C GLY A 239 26.38 4.43 -11.04
N GLY A 240 25.06 4.44 -11.28
CA GLY A 240 24.28 3.25 -11.64
C GLY A 240 23.77 2.43 -10.46
N ASN A 241 23.86 2.93 -9.23
CA ASN A 241 23.39 2.18 -8.05
C ASN A 241 21.87 2.20 -7.87
N GLN A 242 21.15 3.10 -8.56
CA GLN A 242 19.69 3.18 -8.52
C GLN A 242 19.09 2.91 -9.90
N ILE A 243 17.97 2.19 -9.92
CA ILE A 243 17.08 2.10 -11.09
C ILE A 243 15.92 3.07 -10.93
N TYR A 244 15.39 3.54 -12.05
CA TYR A 244 14.21 4.39 -12.06
C TYR A 244 13.29 4.08 -13.25
N THR A 245 12.02 4.43 -13.09
CA THR A 245 11.01 4.37 -14.14
C THR A 245 10.00 5.49 -13.93
N ALA A 246 9.42 5.97 -15.03
CA ALA A 246 8.46 7.05 -15.03
C ALA A 246 7.27 6.74 -15.94
N VAL A 247 6.09 7.15 -15.48
CA VAL A 247 4.83 6.96 -16.20
C VAL A 247 3.95 8.21 -16.11
N THR A 248 3.12 8.39 -17.12
CA THR A 248 2.17 9.50 -17.27
C THR A 248 0.77 8.92 -17.40
N PRO A 249 -0.25 9.39 -16.63
CA PRO A 249 -1.58 8.82 -16.72
C PRO A 249 -2.23 9.22 -18.06
N TYR A 250 -3.10 8.36 -18.60
CA TYR A 250 -3.71 8.62 -19.92
C TYR A 250 -4.42 9.98 -19.96
N GLY A 251 -4.27 10.70 -21.08
CA GLY A 251 -4.93 11.99 -21.30
C GLY A 251 -4.41 13.17 -20.48
N LEU A 252 -3.29 13.00 -19.75
CA LEU A 252 -2.70 14.01 -18.88
C LEU A 252 -1.18 14.08 -19.06
N ASP A 253 -0.73 14.47 -20.25
CA ASP A 253 0.69 14.50 -20.62
C ASP A 253 1.56 15.45 -19.78
N ASN A 254 0.94 16.32 -18.98
CA ASN A 254 1.63 17.22 -18.04
C ASN A 254 1.76 16.64 -16.62
N VAL A 255 1.34 15.39 -16.41
CA VAL A 255 1.41 14.70 -15.14
C VAL A 255 2.35 13.50 -15.25
N THR A 256 3.45 13.48 -14.50
CA THR A 256 4.41 12.37 -14.52
C THR A 256 4.72 11.92 -13.10
N ALA A 257 4.65 10.60 -12.86
CA ALA A 257 5.12 9.96 -11.65
C ALA A 257 6.49 9.32 -11.88
N TYR A 258 7.43 9.58 -10.98
CA TYR A 258 8.76 8.99 -10.95
C TYR A 258 8.89 8.04 -9.77
N LEU A 259 9.44 6.85 -10.02
CA LEU A 259 9.81 5.88 -9.00
C LEU A 259 11.30 5.54 -9.16
N TYR A 260 12.03 5.63 -8.05
CA TYR A 260 13.42 5.23 -7.91
C TYR A 260 13.52 4.06 -6.92
N SER A 261 14.47 3.17 -7.16
CA SER A 261 14.78 2.06 -6.27
C SER A 261 16.28 1.86 -6.15
N ALA A 262 16.74 1.63 -4.92
CA ALA A 262 18.09 1.21 -4.57
C ALA A 262 18.02 -0.08 -3.75
N MET A 263 19.10 -0.87 -3.73
CA MET A 263 19.18 -2.06 -2.90
C MET A 263 20.56 -2.18 -2.25
N ASP A 264 20.56 -2.50 -0.96
CA ASP A 264 21.76 -2.87 -0.20
C ASP A 264 21.71 -4.34 0.19
N VAL A 265 22.81 -5.08 0.01
CA VAL A 265 22.91 -6.50 0.39
C VAL A 265 24.04 -6.73 1.39
N THR A 266 23.69 -7.37 2.51
CA THR A 266 24.60 -7.63 3.65
C THR A 266 24.49 -9.09 4.13
N PRO A 267 25.62 -9.81 4.33
CA PRO A 267 26.96 -9.44 3.84
C PRO A 267 26.96 -9.29 2.32
N SER A 268 27.90 -8.51 1.79
CA SER A 268 28.10 -8.45 0.34
C SER A 268 28.34 -9.85 -0.21
N LEU A 269 27.75 -10.14 -1.37
CA LEU A 269 27.97 -11.41 -2.04
C LEU A 269 29.38 -11.41 -2.64
N ASP A 270 30.01 -12.59 -2.71
CA ASP A 270 31.37 -12.71 -3.26
C ASP A 270 31.39 -12.21 -4.73
N ASP A 271 32.35 -11.34 -5.10
CA ASP A 271 32.50 -10.69 -6.43
C ASP A 271 31.26 -9.90 -6.94
N SER A 272 30.44 -9.37 -6.03
CA SER A 272 29.18 -8.72 -6.38
C SER A 272 29.34 -7.33 -7.01
N SER A 273 28.74 -7.12 -8.19
CA SER A 273 28.44 -5.80 -8.74
C SER A 273 26.96 -5.70 -9.08
N TYR A 274 26.35 -4.56 -8.78
CA TYR A 274 24.99 -4.27 -9.21
C TYR A 274 24.94 -4.12 -10.73
N ALA A 275 24.06 -4.86 -11.39
CA ALA A 275 23.89 -4.82 -12.84
C ALA A 275 22.42 -4.70 -13.20
N ARG A 276 22.12 -3.93 -14.26
CA ARG A 276 20.78 -3.94 -14.85
C ARG A 276 20.51 -5.32 -15.44
N VAL A 277 19.32 -5.85 -15.17
CA VAL A 277 18.84 -7.06 -15.82
C VAL A 277 18.43 -6.71 -17.25
N THR A 278 19.05 -7.36 -18.24
CA THR A 278 18.80 -7.11 -19.67
C THR A 278 18.26 -8.33 -20.41
N ASP A 279 18.42 -9.52 -19.84
CA ASP A 279 17.84 -10.75 -20.33
C ASP A 279 16.34 -10.82 -19.98
N SER A 280 15.57 -11.55 -20.80
CA SER A 280 14.14 -11.74 -20.56
C SER A 280 13.93 -12.66 -19.37
N ARG A 281 13.26 -12.17 -18.32
CA ARG A 281 12.85 -12.95 -17.15
C ARG A 281 11.34 -12.87 -16.97
N GLU A 282 10.71 -14.01 -16.73
CA GLU A 282 9.25 -14.12 -16.62
C GLU A 282 8.67 -13.17 -15.57
N TYR A 283 9.32 -13.09 -14.41
CA TYR A 283 8.90 -12.26 -13.28
C TYR A 283 9.13 -10.74 -13.45
N ILE A 284 9.84 -10.30 -14.50
CA ILE A 284 9.95 -8.86 -14.86
C ILE A 284 8.83 -8.46 -15.84
N GLY A 285 8.34 -9.43 -16.61
CA GLY A 285 7.33 -9.23 -17.63
C GLY A 285 7.83 -8.45 -18.86
N GLY A 286 6.90 -8.13 -19.76
CA GLY A 286 7.17 -7.43 -21.02
C GLY A 286 6.79 -5.95 -21.03
N ASN A 287 6.38 -5.38 -19.89
CA ASN A 287 5.94 -3.99 -19.82
C ASN A 287 7.14 -3.03 -19.97
N LYS A 288 7.01 -1.98 -20.79
CA LYS A 288 8.10 -1.02 -21.04
C LYS A 288 8.52 -0.23 -19.79
N SER A 289 7.60 -0.06 -18.85
CA SER A 289 7.84 0.60 -17.57
C SER A 289 8.51 -0.33 -16.54
N SER A 290 8.70 -1.62 -16.86
CA SER A 290 9.44 -2.54 -16.01
C SER A 290 10.95 -2.29 -16.08
N ILE A 291 11.60 -2.28 -14.92
CA ILE A 291 13.06 -2.23 -14.83
C ILE A 291 13.53 -3.00 -13.60
N ALA A 292 14.68 -3.65 -13.71
CA ALA A 292 15.27 -4.43 -12.63
C ALA A 292 16.78 -4.29 -12.59
N GLN A 293 17.32 -4.42 -11.38
CA GLN A 293 18.75 -4.51 -11.12
C GLN A 293 19.01 -5.68 -10.18
N GLU A 294 20.05 -6.43 -10.47
CA GLU A 294 20.43 -7.60 -9.70
C GLU A 294 21.81 -7.45 -9.09
N VAL A 295 22.01 -8.19 -8.02
CA VAL A 295 23.32 -8.50 -7.47
C VAL A 295 23.48 -10.00 -7.48
N HIS A 296 24.44 -10.48 -8.28
CA HIS A 296 24.73 -11.90 -8.42
C HIS A 296 25.89 -12.29 -7.50
N GLY A 297 25.80 -13.46 -6.87
CA GLY A 297 26.92 -14.01 -6.14
C GLY A 297 26.56 -15.25 -5.34
N LYS A 298 27.51 -15.66 -4.49
CA LYS A 298 27.39 -16.88 -3.70
C LYS A 298 26.67 -16.62 -2.38
N LEU A 299 25.52 -17.25 -2.17
CA LEU A 299 24.89 -17.36 -0.86
C LEU A 299 25.54 -18.53 -0.10
N LYS A 300 25.95 -18.28 1.14
CA LYS A 300 26.71 -19.24 1.98
C LYS A 300 25.75 -20.06 2.85
N ALA A 301 26.01 -21.36 2.94
CA ALA A 301 25.20 -22.30 3.72
C ALA A 301 25.00 -21.81 5.15
N LYS A 302 23.74 -21.79 5.61
CA LYS A 302 23.31 -21.41 6.96
C LYS A 302 23.68 -19.98 7.38
N GLN A 303 24.10 -19.15 6.44
CA GLN A 303 24.36 -17.73 6.65
C GLN A 303 23.21 -16.91 6.06
N THR A 304 22.55 -16.11 6.90
CA THR A 304 21.51 -15.20 6.45
C THR A 304 22.13 -14.05 5.66
N THR A 305 21.63 -13.85 4.45
CA THR A 305 21.86 -12.65 3.64
C THR A 305 20.62 -11.78 3.73
N VAL A 306 20.82 -10.48 4.00
CA VAL A 306 19.77 -9.47 4.11
C VAL A 306 19.90 -8.50 2.94
N ALA A 307 18.85 -8.42 2.13
CA ALA A 307 18.73 -7.44 1.06
C ALA A 307 17.66 -6.42 1.44
N THR A 308 18.02 -5.15 1.54
CA THR A 308 17.07 -4.06 1.80
C THR A 308 16.91 -3.21 0.57
N LYS A 309 15.71 -3.15 0.04
CA LYS A 309 15.28 -2.27 -1.04
C LYS A 309 14.69 -0.98 -0.46
N TYR A 310 15.13 0.15 -1.00
CA TYR A 310 14.64 1.48 -0.68
C TYR A 310 13.97 2.07 -1.92
N VAL A 311 12.75 2.57 -1.75
CA VAL A 311 11.95 3.16 -2.82
C VAL A 311 11.75 4.64 -2.52
N GLY A 312 11.93 5.47 -3.54
CA GLY A 312 11.56 6.89 -3.53
C GLY A 312 10.59 7.19 -4.67
N ALA A 313 9.52 7.92 -4.39
CA ALA A 313 8.48 8.20 -5.38
C ALA A 313 7.91 9.62 -5.23
N ALA A 314 7.67 10.27 -6.36
CA ALA A 314 7.06 11.59 -6.43
C ALA A 314 6.28 11.78 -7.75
N THR A 315 5.29 12.66 -7.73
CA THR A 315 4.48 13.02 -8.92
C THR A 315 4.45 14.53 -9.11
N SER A 316 4.36 14.96 -10.37
CA SER A 316 4.17 16.37 -10.71
C SER A 316 2.84 16.95 -10.21
N ASP A 317 1.90 16.09 -9.78
CA ASP A 317 0.67 16.54 -9.11
C ASP A 317 0.94 17.09 -7.71
N GLY A 318 2.02 16.65 -7.06
CA GLY A 318 2.41 17.08 -5.73
C GLY A 318 3.56 18.07 -5.72
N PHE A 319 4.48 17.92 -6.67
CA PHE A 319 5.81 18.55 -6.64
C PHE A 319 6.18 19.10 -8.01
N SER A 320 6.95 20.19 -8.08
CA SER A 320 7.37 20.79 -9.35
C SER A 320 8.53 20.06 -10.02
N ASP A 321 9.40 19.38 -9.25
CA ASP A 321 10.48 18.53 -9.76
C ASP A 321 10.40 17.09 -9.19
N PRO A 322 9.41 16.29 -9.64
CA PRO A 322 9.20 14.95 -9.10
C PRO A 322 10.35 13.99 -9.41
N LYS A 323 11.11 14.22 -10.49
CA LYS A 323 12.24 13.35 -10.85
C LYS A 323 13.35 13.47 -9.80
N ARG A 324 13.79 14.70 -9.54
CA ARG A 324 14.79 14.99 -8.51
C ARG A 324 14.33 14.50 -7.14
N LEU A 325 13.08 14.78 -6.78
CA LEU A 325 12.58 14.48 -5.45
C LEU A 325 12.44 12.96 -5.20
N ALA A 326 11.93 12.19 -6.16
CA ALA A 326 11.87 10.73 -6.06
C ALA A 326 13.26 10.11 -5.87
N GLN A 327 14.26 10.62 -6.59
CA GLN A 327 15.66 10.21 -6.44
C GLN A 327 16.24 10.58 -5.07
N LEU A 328 15.96 11.80 -4.58
CA LEU A 328 16.40 12.26 -3.27
C LEU A 328 15.80 11.38 -2.17
N TYR A 329 14.50 11.10 -2.20
CA TYR A 329 13.83 10.22 -1.25
C TYR A 329 14.43 8.81 -1.23
N CYS A 330 14.73 8.24 -2.40
CA CYS A 330 15.41 6.95 -2.51
C CYS A 330 16.80 7.00 -1.83
N THR A 331 17.59 8.03 -2.15
CA THR A 331 18.95 8.21 -1.63
C THR A 331 18.99 8.45 -0.11
N GLN A 332 18.07 9.27 0.41
CA GLN A 332 17.93 9.52 1.84
C GLN A 332 17.51 8.27 2.60
N SER A 333 16.52 7.53 2.07
CA SER A 333 16.05 6.28 2.67
C SER A 333 17.17 5.23 2.75
N GLN A 334 17.94 5.09 1.67
CA GLN A 334 19.13 4.23 1.64
C GLN A 334 20.21 4.68 2.65
N SER A 335 20.48 5.99 2.71
CA SER A 335 21.48 6.55 3.63
C SER A 335 21.09 6.40 5.11
N ASN A 336 19.80 6.48 5.43
CA ASN A 336 19.27 6.26 6.77
C ASN A 336 19.38 4.79 7.19
N GLY A 337 19.18 3.88 6.23
CA GLY A 337 19.17 2.44 6.47
C GLY A 337 17.88 1.93 7.10
N TYR A 338 17.70 0.60 7.08
CA TYR A 338 16.48 -0.08 7.54
C TYR A 338 16.06 0.29 8.97
N ASP A 339 16.96 0.17 9.95
CA ASP A 339 16.61 0.32 11.37
C ASP A 339 16.20 1.75 11.76
N ALA A 340 16.81 2.75 11.13
CA ALA A 340 16.45 4.14 11.35
C ALA A 340 15.09 4.45 10.73
N SER A 341 14.89 4.03 9.47
CA SER A 341 13.63 4.19 8.73
C SER A 341 12.47 3.48 9.41
N LEU A 342 12.65 2.25 9.89
CA LEU A 342 11.62 1.52 10.63
C LEU A 342 11.25 2.24 11.93
N ARG A 343 12.24 2.75 12.67
CA ARG A 343 12.01 3.45 13.94
C ARG A 343 11.21 4.73 13.76
N THR A 344 11.52 5.54 12.74
CA THR A 344 10.77 6.76 12.44
C THR A 344 9.39 6.46 11.88
N HIS A 345 9.24 5.39 11.09
CA HIS A 345 7.94 4.91 10.62
C HIS A 345 7.04 4.49 11.78
N VAL A 346 7.53 3.62 12.68
CA VAL A 346 6.79 3.15 13.85
C VAL A 346 6.51 4.28 14.84
N GLY A 347 7.45 5.20 15.03
CA GLY A 347 7.25 6.38 15.87
C GLY A 347 6.11 7.27 15.38
N GLU A 348 5.97 7.42 14.07
CA GLU A 348 4.85 8.16 13.50
C GLU A 348 3.53 7.40 13.62
N TRP A 349 3.53 6.07 13.40
CA TRP A 349 2.34 5.24 13.66
C TRP A 349 1.87 5.35 15.11
N ALA A 350 2.78 5.27 16.08
CA ALA A 350 2.45 5.46 17.49
C ALA A 350 1.91 6.88 17.82
N THR A 351 2.20 7.87 16.97
CA THR A 351 1.68 9.24 17.12
C THR A 351 0.26 9.36 16.56
N VAL A 352 -0.02 8.73 15.43
CA VAL A 352 -1.31 8.85 14.72
C VAL A 352 -2.31 7.77 15.04
N PHE A 353 -1.87 6.62 15.58
CA PHE A 353 -2.71 5.48 15.91
C PHE A 353 -2.40 5.02 17.34
N LYS A 354 -3.00 5.73 18.29
CA LYS A 354 -2.72 5.55 19.72
C LYS A 354 -3.58 4.44 20.33
N ASP A 355 -3.06 3.82 21.38
CA ASP A 355 -3.78 2.80 22.16
C ASP A 355 -5.13 3.31 22.69
N ASP A 356 -5.21 4.60 23.06
CA ASP A 356 -6.43 5.25 23.56
C ASP A 356 -7.40 5.70 22.45
N SER A 357 -7.08 5.44 21.19
CA SER A 357 -7.92 5.76 20.03
C SER A 357 -8.73 4.58 19.51
N VAL A 358 -8.62 3.42 20.18
CA VAL A 358 -9.31 2.17 19.85
C VAL A 358 -10.15 1.70 21.03
N ASP A 359 -11.32 1.13 20.74
CA ASP A 359 -12.17 0.51 21.75
C ASP A 359 -11.50 -0.73 22.34
N VAL A 360 -11.50 -0.83 23.68
CA VAL A 360 -10.92 -1.95 24.41
C VAL A 360 -12.02 -2.94 24.79
N TYR A 361 -11.81 -4.21 24.42
CA TYR A 361 -12.75 -5.31 24.68
C TYR A 361 -12.25 -6.29 25.75
N SER A 362 -11.10 -6.02 26.36
CA SER A 362 -10.59 -6.81 27.47
C SER A 362 -11.41 -6.64 28.74
N SER A 363 -11.42 -7.69 29.56
CA SER A 363 -12.11 -7.74 30.85
C SER A 363 -11.49 -6.74 31.83
N ALA A 364 -12.34 -6.02 32.57
CA ALA A 364 -11.90 -5.07 33.58
C ALA A 364 -11.31 -5.74 34.85
N GLU A 365 -11.43 -7.07 34.99
CA GLU A 365 -10.94 -7.80 36.17
C GLU A 365 -9.47 -8.21 36.04
N ASP A 366 -9.04 -8.54 34.82
CA ASP A 366 -7.76 -9.18 34.55
C ASP A 366 -7.07 -8.68 33.26
N ASP A 367 -7.62 -7.66 32.60
CA ASP A 367 -7.14 -7.07 31.34
C ASP A 367 -6.98 -8.10 30.20
N ALA A 368 -7.61 -9.27 30.31
CA ALA A 368 -7.57 -10.32 29.29
C ALA A 368 -8.74 -10.16 28.31
N LEU A 369 -8.48 -10.37 27.01
CA LEU A 369 -9.55 -10.47 26.03
C LEU A 369 -10.31 -11.79 26.23
N PRO A 370 -11.63 -11.77 26.46
CA PRO A 370 -12.42 -12.98 26.62
C PRO A 370 -12.32 -13.91 25.41
N ASP A 371 -12.22 -15.22 25.66
CA ASP A 371 -12.24 -16.26 24.63
C ASP A 371 -13.68 -16.51 24.13
N ASP A 372 -14.24 -15.49 23.49
CA ASP A 372 -15.54 -15.49 22.83
C ASP A 372 -15.38 -14.95 21.40
N GLU A 373 -15.87 -15.69 20.41
CA GLU A 373 -15.70 -15.38 19.00
C GLU A 373 -16.17 -13.96 18.64
N LEU A 374 -17.31 -13.52 19.16
CA LEU A 374 -17.86 -12.20 18.84
C LEU A 374 -17.06 -11.08 19.50
N ILE A 375 -16.52 -11.32 20.70
CA ILE A 375 -15.68 -10.34 21.40
C ILE A 375 -14.32 -10.21 20.69
N VAL A 376 -13.71 -11.33 20.32
CA VAL A 376 -12.46 -11.34 19.54
C VAL A 376 -12.64 -10.65 18.19
N GLU A 377 -13.73 -10.94 17.47
CA GLU A 377 -14.04 -10.24 16.21
C GLU A 377 -14.23 -8.72 16.40
N SER A 378 -14.86 -8.31 17.49
CA SER A 378 -15.08 -6.89 17.80
C SER A 378 -13.77 -6.18 18.10
N ALA A 379 -12.86 -6.81 18.86
CA ALA A 379 -11.51 -6.30 19.13
C ALA A 379 -10.69 -6.14 17.85
N ILE A 380 -10.67 -7.18 17.00
CA ILE A 380 -9.99 -7.15 15.70
C ILE A 380 -10.53 -6.01 14.84
N THR A 381 -11.86 -5.89 14.74
CA THR A 381 -12.52 -4.90 13.89
C THR A 381 -12.27 -3.48 14.38
N ALA A 382 -12.27 -3.25 15.70
CA ALA A 382 -11.97 -1.95 16.29
C ALA A 382 -10.56 -1.44 15.91
N VAL A 383 -9.58 -2.35 15.88
CA VAL A 383 -8.21 -2.01 15.48
C VAL A 383 -8.09 -1.90 13.95
N LEU A 384 -8.46 -2.95 13.21
CA LEU A 384 -8.17 -3.04 11.78
C LEU A 384 -8.94 -2.01 10.98
N ASN A 385 -10.19 -1.68 11.32
CA ASN A 385 -10.92 -0.61 10.63
C ASN A 385 -10.16 0.72 10.74
N GLN A 386 -9.69 1.05 11.95
CA GLN A 386 -8.98 2.30 12.18
C GLN A 386 -7.63 2.33 11.48
N TYR A 387 -6.89 1.22 11.49
CA TYR A 387 -5.66 1.06 10.70
C TYR A 387 -5.92 1.30 9.20
N TYR A 388 -6.91 0.60 8.62
CA TYR A 388 -7.22 0.70 7.19
C TYR A 388 -7.68 2.11 6.79
N LEU A 389 -8.36 2.83 7.69
CA LEU A 389 -8.68 4.23 7.48
C LEU A 389 -7.43 5.12 7.54
N LEU A 390 -6.64 4.99 8.60
CA LEU A 390 -5.47 5.83 8.84
C LEU A 390 -4.35 5.64 7.83
N GLN A 391 -4.14 4.44 7.30
CA GLN A 391 -3.12 4.21 6.26
C GLN A 391 -3.41 4.98 4.97
N ASN A 392 -4.65 5.40 4.74
CA ASN A 392 -5.05 6.22 3.58
C ASN A 392 -5.04 7.73 3.90
N THR A 393 -4.33 8.14 4.96
CA THR A 393 -4.23 9.54 5.38
C THR A 393 -2.78 9.97 5.54
N ILE A 394 -2.47 11.22 5.19
CA ILE A 394 -1.16 11.83 5.47
C ILE A 394 -1.26 12.50 6.85
N SER A 395 -0.26 12.29 7.71
CA SER A 395 -0.26 12.89 9.04
C SER A 395 0.19 14.36 9.01
N ALA A 396 -0.19 15.13 10.04
CA ALA A 396 0.25 16.51 10.18
C ALA A 396 1.78 16.63 10.28
N ASN A 397 2.44 15.67 10.95
CA ASN A 397 3.90 15.63 11.03
C ASN A 397 4.54 15.35 9.67
N ALA A 398 3.95 14.45 8.87
CA ALA A 398 4.41 14.15 7.52
C ALA A 398 4.30 15.38 6.60
N LEU A 399 3.16 16.09 6.62
CA LEU A 399 3.01 17.34 5.87
C LEU A 399 4.03 18.39 6.29
N ALA A 400 4.26 18.54 7.60
CA ALA A 400 5.28 19.47 8.10
C ALA A 400 6.71 19.04 7.71
N ASN A 401 7.00 17.74 7.63
CA ASN A 401 8.31 17.23 7.26
C ASN A 401 8.67 17.60 5.82
N ILE A 402 7.73 17.46 4.88
CA ILE A 402 7.90 17.83 3.46
C ILE A 402 8.28 19.31 3.32
N THR A 403 7.63 20.19 4.09
CA THR A 403 7.94 21.64 4.03
C THR A 403 9.32 22.02 4.56
N ASN A 404 9.98 21.14 5.34
CA ASN A 404 11.26 21.42 5.99
C ASN A 404 12.46 20.79 5.25
N ASP A 405 12.31 19.57 4.71
CA ASP A 405 13.42 18.81 4.09
C ASP A 405 13.78 19.30 2.67
N GLU A 406 12.87 20.03 2.02
CA GLU A 406 13.06 20.61 0.68
C GLU A 406 13.75 22.01 0.71
N THR A 407 14.21 22.46 1.88
CA THR A 407 14.76 23.82 2.08
C THR A 407 16.26 23.98 1.79
N ASP A 408 16.96 22.96 1.31
CA ASP A 408 18.30 23.15 0.72
C ASP A 408 18.15 23.73 -0.71
N ALA A 409 17.88 25.04 -0.73
CA ALA A 409 18.01 26.00 -1.81
C ALA A 409 17.31 25.69 -3.16
N SER A 410 16.13 26.28 -3.35
CA SER A 410 15.65 26.88 -4.62
C SER A 410 15.08 26.01 -5.76
N SER A 411 14.10 25.13 -5.53
CA SER A 411 13.21 24.74 -6.66
C SER A 411 11.76 24.41 -6.31
N ASP A 412 11.43 23.80 -5.16
CA ASP A 412 10.05 23.32 -4.93
C ASP A 412 9.18 24.24 -4.07
N ALA A 413 9.18 25.55 -4.39
CA ALA A 413 8.39 26.55 -3.66
C ALA A 413 6.86 26.38 -3.79
N ASN A 414 6.37 25.35 -4.48
CA ASN A 414 4.96 25.11 -4.78
C ASN A 414 4.59 23.62 -4.61
N VAL A 415 4.74 23.07 -3.41
CA VAL A 415 4.12 21.78 -3.08
C VAL A 415 2.60 21.95 -3.13
N ALA A 416 1.93 21.18 -4.00
CA ALA A 416 0.48 21.18 -4.07
C ALA A 416 -0.13 20.49 -2.83
N PRO A 417 -1.39 20.76 -2.46
CA PRO A 417 -2.02 20.11 -1.30
C PRO A 417 -2.10 18.58 -1.49
N LEU A 418 -1.22 17.84 -0.82
CA LEU A 418 -1.11 16.38 -0.96
C LEU A 418 -2.23 15.63 -0.24
N ASP A 419 -2.79 16.22 0.81
CA ASP A 419 -3.91 15.74 1.61
C ASP A 419 -5.26 16.24 1.09
N SER A 420 -5.41 16.44 -0.24
CA SER A 420 -6.63 16.98 -0.84
C SER A 420 -7.34 16.02 -1.81
N TRP A 421 -7.00 14.73 -1.73
CA TRP A 421 -7.51 13.67 -2.62
C TRP A 421 -8.64 12.82 -2.02
N SER A 422 -8.99 13.03 -0.75
CA SER A 422 -9.99 12.23 -0.02
C SER A 422 -9.67 10.73 -0.03
N MET A 423 -10.63 9.91 0.39
CA MET A 423 -10.53 8.46 0.38
C MET A 423 -11.46 7.87 -0.69
N SER A 424 -10.89 7.12 -1.62
CA SER A 424 -11.64 6.32 -2.59
C SER A 424 -12.29 5.11 -1.91
N VAL A 425 -13.24 4.47 -2.58
CA VAL A 425 -13.98 3.31 -2.04
C VAL A 425 -13.06 2.17 -1.61
N CYS A 426 -11.98 1.91 -2.34
CA CYS A 426 -10.99 0.87 -2.00
C CYS A 426 -9.64 1.42 -1.50
N GLY A 427 -9.57 2.70 -1.12
CA GLY A 427 -8.33 3.35 -0.73
C GLY A 427 -7.26 3.33 -1.83
N LEU A 428 -5.98 3.40 -1.43
CA LEU A 428 -4.83 3.52 -2.33
C LEU A 428 -4.21 2.16 -2.73
N ALA A 429 -4.83 1.03 -2.37
CA ALA A 429 -4.28 -0.30 -2.63
C ALA A 429 -5.02 -1.08 -3.74
N SER A 430 -6.05 -0.49 -4.36
CA SER A 430 -6.82 -1.10 -5.44
C SER A 430 -7.46 -0.05 -6.34
N ASP A 431 -7.71 -0.39 -7.59
CA ASP A 431 -8.44 0.43 -8.56
C ASP A 431 -9.95 0.13 -8.62
N CYS A 432 -10.49 -0.62 -7.67
CA CYS A 432 -11.92 -0.86 -7.56
C CYS A 432 -12.72 0.47 -7.57
N TYR A 433 -13.92 0.46 -8.15
CA TYR A 433 -14.72 1.68 -8.38
C TYR A 433 -13.96 2.79 -9.11
N GLY A 434 -12.89 2.44 -9.86
CA GLY A 434 -12.05 3.40 -10.55
C GLY A 434 -11.26 4.30 -9.60
N GLY A 435 -11.11 3.93 -8.33
CA GLY A 435 -10.55 4.81 -7.30
C GLY A 435 -11.33 6.10 -7.09
N GLN A 436 -12.61 6.16 -7.50
CA GLN A 436 -13.43 7.35 -7.38
C GLN A 436 -13.89 7.57 -5.94
N VAL A 437 -14.12 8.85 -5.61
CA VAL A 437 -14.62 9.32 -4.32
C VAL A 437 -16.13 9.49 -4.42
N PHE A 438 -16.84 8.81 -3.53
CA PHE A 438 -18.29 8.82 -3.44
C PHE A 438 -18.76 9.57 -2.20
N TRP A 439 -20.08 9.69 -2.00
CA TRP A 439 -20.69 10.13 -0.73
C TRP A 439 -20.23 9.29 0.48
N ASP A 440 -19.70 8.08 0.25
CA ASP A 440 -19.13 7.22 1.28
C ASP A 440 -18.05 7.92 2.10
N ALA A 441 -17.22 8.74 1.44
CA ALA A 441 -16.19 9.52 2.10
C ALA A 441 -16.79 10.47 3.15
N ASP A 442 -17.86 11.19 2.79
CA ASP A 442 -18.46 12.22 3.64
C ASP A 442 -19.39 11.64 4.73
N ILE A 443 -20.10 10.54 4.43
CA ILE A 443 -21.19 10.00 5.28
C ILE A 443 -20.74 8.83 6.15
N TRP A 444 -19.81 8.00 5.68
CA TRP A 444 -19.40 6.78 6.39
C TRP A 444 -17.96 6.88 6.91
N ILE A 445 -17.04 7.37 6.07
CA ILE A 445 -15.61 7.41 6.42
C ILE A 445 -15.27 8.59 7.32
N GLN A 446 -15.63 9.82 6.92
CA GLN A 446 -15.31 11.03 7.69
C GLN A 446 -15.83 10.95 9.13
N PRO A 447 -17.09 10.52 9.40
CA PRO A 447 -17.58 10.46 10.77
C PRO A 447 -16.82 9.43 11.64
N GLY A 448 -16.33 8.34 11.05
CA GLY A 448 -15.48 7.36 11.74
C GLY A 448 -14.11 7.90 12.14
N LEU A 449 -13.59 8.90 11.42
CA LEU A 449 -12.32 9.56 11.73
C LEU A 449 -12.48 10.83 12.57
N VAL A 450 -13.50 11.66 12.35
CA VAL A 450 -13.53 13.04 12.85
C VAL A 450 -13.52 13.14 14.38
N LEU A 451 -14.05 12.14 15.08
CA LEU A 451 -14.13 12.12 16.54
C LEU A 451 -12.78 11.86 17.19
N SER A 452 -12.00 10.91 16.66
CA SER A 452 -10.72 10.47 17.24
C SER A 452 -9.49 11.03 16.49
N HIS A 453 -9.63 11.31 15.20
CA HIS A 453 -8.56 11.72 14.28
C HIS A 453 -9.01 12.90 13.38
N PRO A 454 -9.40 14.05 13.96
CA PRO A 454 -9.95 15.18 13.19
C PRO A 454 -8.99 15.73 12.12
N GLN A 455 -7.66 15.66 12.35
CA GLN A 455 -6.68 16.07 11.35
C GLN A 455 -6.68 15.13 10.13
N ALA A 456 -6.77 13.81 10.35
CA ALA A 456 -6.84 12.83 9.27
C ALA A 456 -8.16 12.94 8.47
N ALA A 457 -9.26 13.31 9.14
CA ALA A 457 -10.57 13.50 8.51
C ALA A 457 -10.65 14.76 7.61
N LYS A 458 -9.78 15.75 7.85
CA LYS A 458 -9.79 17.07 7.18
C LYS A 458 -9.69 16.95 5.66
N GLN A 459 -8.87 16.03 5.17
CA GLN A 459 -8.65 15.81 3.73
C GLN A 459 -9.93 15.59 2.92
N ILE A 460 -10.96 15.00 3.55
CA ILE A 460 -12.24 14.70 2.90
C ILE A 460 -12.99 16.00 2.61
N ALA A 461 -12.98 16.93 3.59
CA ALA A 461 -13.57 18.25 3.40
C ALA A 461 -12.74 19.11 2.43
N GLU A 462 -11.40 19.01 2.49
CA GLU A 462 -10.50 19.73 1.59
C GLU A 462 -10.67 19.31 0.13
N TYR A 463 -10.88 18.01 -0.12
CA TYR A 463 -11.20 17.50 -1.45
C TYR A 463 -12.46 18.17 -2.04
N ARG A 464 -13.53 18.30 -1.24
CA ARG A 464 -14.78 18.95 -1.65
C ARG A 464 -14.59 20.46 -1.82
N ALA A 465 -13.88 21.11 -0.91
CA ALA A 465 -13.57 22.54 -1.00
C ALA A 465 -12.77 22.87 -2.27
N GLY A 466 -11.75 22.07 -2.59
CA GLY A 466 -10.94 22.22 -3.81
C GLY A 466 -11.72 22.02 -5.12
N ARG A 467 -12.90 21.39 -5.05
CA ARG A 467 -13.79 21.14 -6.20
C ARG A 467 -15.06 21.97 -6.17
N TYR A 468 -15.16 22.95 -5.27
CA TYR A 468 -16.37 23.77 -5.11
C TYR A 468 -16.73 24.55 -6.39
N ASP A 469 -15.74 25.09 -7.10
CA ASP A 469 -15.98 25.79 -8.37
C ASP A 469 -16.50 24.86 -9.46
N GLN A 470 -15.95 23.64 -9.56
CA GLN A 470 -16.49 22.62 -10.45
C GLN A 470 -17.91 22.20 -10.03
N ALA A 471 -18.19 22.10 -8.74
CA ALA A 471 -19.53 21.80 -8.24
C ALA A 471 -20.56 22.89 -8.60
N LYS A 472 -20.15 24.17 -8.66
CA LYS A 472 -21.01 25.25 -9.19
C LYS A 472 -21.24 25.11 -10.69
N ALA A 473 -20.20 24.75 -11.47
CA ALA A 473 -20.34 24.49 -12.90
C ALA A 473 -21.29 23.30 -13.17
N ASN A 474 -21.15 22.23 -12.39
CA ASN A 474 -22.01 21.06 -12.39
C ASN A 474 -23.49 21.41 -12.13
N ALA A 475 -23.80 22.37 -11.26
CA ALA A 475 -25.19 22.80 -11.04
C ALA A 475 -25.86 23.37 -12.31
N GLN A 476 -25.06 23.88 -13.25
CA GLN A 476 -25.52 24.43 -14.52
C GLN A 476 -25.71 23.36 -15.61
N THR A 477 -25.41 22.09 -15.33
CA THR A 477 -25.55 20.97 -16.28
C THR A 477 -26.89 20.23 -16.14
N SER A 478 -27.91 20.86 -15.53
CA SER A 478 -29.24 20.26 -15.34
C SER A 478 -29.87 19.70 -16.63
N TYR A 479 -29.56 20.29 -17.78
CA TYR A 479 -29.99 19.85 -19.11
C TYR A 479 -29.49 18.45 -19.49
N GLN A 480 -28.42 17.96 -18.85
CA GLN A 480 -27.83 16.63 -19.08
C GLN A 480 -28.49 15.53 -18.24
N SER A 481 -29.57 15.85 -17.51
CA SER A 481 -30.05 15.05 -16.39
C SER A 481 -31.58 14.97 -16.28
N SER A 482 -32.07 14.24 -15.28
CA SER A 482 -33.50 14.20 -14.91
C SER A 482 -34.12 15.57 -14.53
N LYS A 483 -33.30 16.63 -14.42
CA LYS A 483 -33.72 18.00 -14.11
C LYS A 483 -33.67 18.92 -15.34
N ALA A 484 -33.66 18.37 -16.55
CA ALA A 484 -33.71 19.16 -17.78
C ALA A 484 -34.86 20.17 -17.75
N GLY A 485 -34.57 21.41 -18.16
CA GLY A 485 -35.51 22.53 -18.11
C GLY A 485 -35.57 23.27 -16.76
N LYS A 486 -34.86 22.81 -15.72
CA LYS A 486 -34.67 23.57 -14.49
C LYS A 486 -33.40 24.42 -14.55
N THR A 487 -33.48 25.66 -14.07
CA THR A 487 -32.32 26.52 -13.89
C THR A 487 -32.01 26.63 -12.40
N PHE A 488 -30.73 26.52 -12.03
CA PHE A 488 -30.26 26.70 -10.67
C PHE A 488 -29.55 28.05 -10.53
N GLY A 489 -29.48 28.57 -9.31
CA GLY A 489 -28.75 29.80 -9.05
C GLY A 489 -27.26 29.62 -9.35
N LYS A 490 -26.56 30.71 -9.71
CA LYS A 490 -25.12 30.68 -10.01
C LYS A 490 -24.25 30.21 -8.82
N ASP A 491 -24.77 30.37 -7.60
CA ASP A 491 -24.09 30.01 -6.35
C ASP A 491 -24.51 28.61 -5.84
N THR A 492 -25.39 27.91 -6.57
CA THR A 492 -25.74 26.52 -6.28
C THR A 492 -24.55 25.62 -6.63
N ALA A 493 -24.13 24.77 -5.69
CA ALA A 493 -23.10 23.77 -5.90
C ALA A 493 -23.70 22.36 -5.85
N VAL A 494 -23.34 21.52 -6.82
CA VAL A 494 -23.74 20.11 -6.89
C VAL A 494 -22.51 19.25 -7.13
N PHE A 495 -22.14 18.47 -6.12
CA PHE A 495 -21.06 17.50 -6.23
C PHE A 495 -21.54 16.24 -6.97
N PRO A 496 -20.67 15.59 -7.76
CA PRO A 496 -21.03 14.38 -8.48
C PRO A 496 -21.20 13.20 -7.51
N TRP A 497 -22.00 12.22 -7.93
CA TRP A 497 -22.08 10.91 -7.24
C TRP A 497 -20.73 10.17 -7.27
N THR A 498 -20.07 10.23 -8.43
CA THR A 498 -18.76 9.64 -8.71
C THR A 498 -17.75 10.75 -8.97
N SER A 499 -16.78 10.93 -8.09
CA SER A 499 -15.82 12.04 -8.18
C SER A 499 -14.40 11.53 -8.40
N GLY A 500 -13.82 11.85 -9.55
CA GLY A 500 -12.42 11.58 -9.87
C GLY A 500 -11.54 12.82 -9.69
N ARG A 501 -10.56 12.99 -10.60
CA ARG A 501 -9.63 14.13 -10.61
C ARG A 501 -10.35 15.49 -10.57
N PHE A 502 -11.24 15.72 -11.54
CA PHE A 502 -11.84 17.03 -11.79
C PHE A 502 -13.13 17.29 -11.01
N GLY A 503 -13.83 16.24 -10.57
CA GLY A 503 -15.12 16.39 -9.88
C GLY A 503 -16.28 16.82 -10.80
N ASN A 504 -16.16 16.61 -12.10
CA ASN A 504 -17.21 16.81 -13.10
C ASN A 504 -18.25 15.66 -13.06
N CYS A 505 -19.49 15.95 -13.47
CA CYS A 505 -20.53 14.93 -13.63
C CYS A 505 -20.65 14.48 -15.09
N THR A 506 -19.67 13.73 -15.55
CA THR A 506 -19.62 13.21 -16.93
C THR A 506 -19.55 11.68 -16.90
N ALA A 507 -19.40 11.06 -18.08
CA ALA A 507 -19.35 9.63 -18.41
C ALA A 507 -19.94 8.61 -17.39
N THR A 508 -19.40 8.47 -16.19
CA THR A 508 -19.85 7.55 -15.12
C THR A 508 -21.14 7.96 -14.41
N GLY A 509 -21.55 9.24 -14.41
CA GLY A 509 -22.80 9.65 -13.77
C GLY A 509 -23.23 11.11 -13.90
N PRO A 510 -24.56 11.39 -13.98
CA PRO A 510 -25.08 12.75 -14.04
C PRO A 510 -25.09 13.38 -12.64
N CYS A 511 -25.08 14.71 -12.56
CA CYS A 511 -25.22 15.40 -11.27
C CYS A 511 -26.61 15.20 -10.64
N PHE A 512 -27.64 14.93 -11.45
CA PHE A 512 -29.01 14.81 -10.96
C PHE A 512 -29.70 13.54 -11.50
N GLY A 513 -30.45 12.86 -10.63
CA GLY A 513 -31.30 11.72 -11.01
C GLY A 513 -30.76 10.34 -10.61
N MET A 514 -29.52 10.25 -10.14
CA MET A 514 -29.03 9.14 -9.32
C MET A 514 -29.06 9.55 -7.84
N LEU A 515 -29.46 8.61 -6.97
CA LEU A 515 -29.39 8.63 -5.49
C LEU A 515 -29.06 10.02 -4.90
N TYR A 516 -30.01 10.94 -5.00
CA TYR A 516 -29.92 12.28 -4.44
C TYR A 516 -30.35 12.18 -2.97
N LEU A 517 -29.49 11.62 -2.11
CA LEU A 517 -29.74 11.53 -0.68
C LEU A 517 -28.83 12.52 0.06
N PHE A 518 -29.49 13.54 0.63
CA PHE A 518 -29.11 14.24 1.88
C PHE A 518 -28.19 15.47 1.94
N LEU A 519 -28.01 16.31 0.90
CA LEU A 519 -27.30 17.59 1.09
C LEU A 519 -28.07 18.88 0.73
N ASN A 520 -29.36 18.82 0.43
CA ASN A 520 -30.17 20.03 0.21
C ASN A 520 -31.61 19.85 0.72
N ARG A 521 -31.80 19.92 2.04
CA ARG A 521 -33.04 20.45 2.61
C ARG A 521 -32.78 21.82 3.19
#